data_AF-D6TY56-F1
#
_entry.id   AF-D6TY56-F1
#
_cell.length_a   1.000
_cell.length_b   1.000
_cell.length_c   1.000
_cell.angle_alpha   90.00
_cell.angle_beta   90.00
_cell.angle_gamma   90.00
#
_symmetry.space_group_name_H-M   'P 1'
#
loop_
_entity.id
_entity.type
_entity.pdbx_description
1 polymer ?
#
loop_
_entity_poly.entity_id
_entity_poly.type
_entity_poly.pdbx_seq_one_letter_code
_entity_poly.pdbx_strand_id
1 'polypeptide(L)' 'MKRTNLYLTEKQMERLRQRSEQEGVAIAELVRRAVDSFLAWDDPTYQPMPPTPQTRKSHSSPG' A
#
# COMPACT_ATOMS: atom_id res chain seq x y z
N MET A 1 8.84 -1.38 4.75
CA MET A 1 7.79 -0.37 4.43
C MET A 1 8.07 0.92 5.19
N LYS A 2 8.08 2.08 4.53
CA LYS A 2 8.17 3.41 5.16
C LYS A 2 6.79 4.07 5.12
N ARG A 3 6.34 4.63 6.24
CA ARG A 3 5.04 5.33 6.31
C ARG A 3 5.21 6.76 5.79
N THR A 4 4.35 7.13 4.84
CA THR A 4 4.29 8.48 4.27
C THR A 4 2.84 8.95 4.33
N ASN A 5 2.64 10.19 4.77
CA ASN A 5 1.32 10.83 4.71
C ASN A 5 1.18 11.54 3.35
N LEU A 6 0.02 11.37 2.71
CA LEU A 6 -0.28 11.93 1.40
C LEU A 6 -1.56 12.74 1.51
N TYR A 7 -1.60 13.89 0.84
CA TYR A 7 -2.83 14.65 0.66
C TYR A 7 -3.49 14.20 -0.64
N LEU A 8 -4.75 13.81 -0.54
CA LEU A 8 -5.59 13.39 -1.67
C LEU A 8 -6.87 14.20 -1.64
N THR A 9 -7.40 14.52 -2.81
CA THR A 9 -8.70 15.20 -2.91
C THR A 9 -9.82 14.27 -2.42
N GLU A 10 -10.93 14.85 -1.96
CA GLU A 10 -12.10 14.07 -1.51
C GLU A 10 -12.60 13.09 -2.58
N LYS A 11 -12.63 13.55 -3.84
CA LYS A 11 -13.04 12.72 -4.98
C LYS A 11 -12.09 11.53 -5.20
N GLN A 12 -10.78 11.71 -5.00
CA GLN A 12 -9.82 10.61 -5.10
C GLN A 12 -10.03 9.61 -3.95
N MET A 13 -10.23 10.11 -2.73
CA MET A 13 -10.50 9.27 -1.56
C MET A 13 -11.77 8.43 -1.73
N GLU A 14 -12.85 9.02 -2.22
CA GLU A 14 -14.11 8.31 -2.47
C GLU A 14 -13.92 7.18 -3.49
N ARG A 15 -13.21 7.44 -4.60
CA ARG A 15 -12.92 6.42 -5.61
C ARG A 15 -12.04 5.29 -5.07
N LEU A 16 -11.05 5.61 -4.24
CA LEU A 16 -10.21 4.61 -3.59
C LEU A 16 -11.00 3.77 -2.58
N ARG A 17 -11.93 4.39 -1.83
CA ARG A 17 -12.80 3.70 -0.89
C ARG A 17 -13.71 2.69 -1.59
N GLN A 18 -14.39 3.12 -2.66
CA GLN A 18 -15.24 2.24 -3.47
C GLN A 18 -14.46 1.04 -4.03
N ARG A 19 -13.26 1.28 -4.58
CA ARG A 19 -12.43 0.19 -5.12
C ARG A 19 -11.89 -0.74 -4.01
N SER A 20 -11.55 -0.19 -2.85
CA SER A 20 -11.09 -0.94 -1.69
C SER A 20 -12.16 -1.92 -1.20
N GLU A 21 -13.42 -1.46 -1.15
CA GLU A 21 -14.56 -2.31 -0.78
C GLU A 21 -14.85 -3.37 -1.84
N GLN A 22 -14.77 -3.02 -3.14
CA GLN A 22 -14.98 -3.96 -4.24
C GLN A 22 -13.92 -5.08 -4.29
N GLU A 23 -12.66 -4.75 -4.06
CA GLU A 23 -11.54 -5.70 -4.12
C GLU A 23 -11.25 -6.40 -2.77
N GLY A 24 -11.83 -5.92 -1.66
CA GLY A 24 -11.57 -6.43 -0.32
C GLY A 24 -10.13 -6.18 0.17
N VAL A 25 -9.44 -5.17 -0.36
CA VAL A 25 -8.07 -4.79 0.02
C VAL A 25 -8.03 -3.41 0.66
N ALA A 26 -7.03 -3.14 1.50
CA ALA A 26 -6.88 -1.82 2.11
C ALA A 26 -6.55 -0.73 1.06
N ILE A 27 -7.01 0.52 1.30
CA ILE A 27 -6.67 1.68 0.45
C ILE A 27 -5.14 1.82 0.27
N ALA A 28 -4.36 1.57 1.32
CA ALA A 28 -2.89 1.62 1.24
C ALA A 28 -2.31 0.64 0.21
N GLU A 29 -2.93 -0.53 0.04
CA GLU A 29 -2.53 -1.52 -0.95
C GLU A 29 -2.87 -1.05 -2.37
N LEU A 30 -4.03 -0.41 -2.56
CA LEU A 30 -4.37 0.22 -3.84
C LEU A 30 -3.39 1.32 -4.23
N VAL A 31 -3.06 2.21 -3.27
CA VAL A 31 -2.09 3.29 -3.49
C VAL A 31 -0.71 2.72 -3.80
N ARG A 32 -0.26 1.70 -3.06
CA ARG A 32 1.01 1.02 -3.35
C ARG A 32 1.04 0.47 -4.77
N ARG A 33 0.02 -0.32 -5.17
CA ARG A 33 -0.07 -0.88 -6.53
C ARG A 33 -0.07 0.21 -7.60
N ALA A 34 -0.76 1.32 -7.37
CA ALA A 34 -0.80 2.44 -8.31
C ALA A 34 0.58 3.09 -8.47
N VAL A 35 1.31 3.29 -7.36
CA VAL A 35 2.70 3.80 -7.39
C VAL A 35 3.63 2.82 -8.09
N ASP A 36 3.53 1.52 -7.79
CA ASP A 36 4.35 0.49 -8.42
C ASP A 36 4.12 0.46 -9.94
N SER A 37 2.87 0.51 -10.40
CA SER A 37 2.53 0.58 -11.82
C SER A 37 3.00 1.87 -12.48
N PHE A 38 2.91 3.00 -11.78
CA PHE A 38 3.41 4.29 -12.29
C PHE A 38 4.92 4.27 -12.48
N LEU A 39 5.69 3.71 -11.53
CA LEU A 39 7.14 3.59 -11.63
C LEU A 39 7.58 2.58 -12.69
N ALA A 40 6.90 1.44 -12.81
CA ALA A 40 7.20 0.44 -13.84
C ALA A 40 6.92 0.95 -15.26
N TRP A 41 6.00 1.91 -15.41
CA TRP A 41 5.73 2.54 -16.70
C TRP A 41 6.89 3.46 -17.15
N ASP A 42 7.54 4.14 -16.21
CA ASP A 42 8.68 5.03 -16.47
C ASP A 42 10.00 4.25 -16.61
N ASP A 43 10.22 3.27 -15.73
CA ASP A 43 11.39 2.39 -15.73
C ASP A 43 10.94 0.92 -15.77
N PRO A 44 11.03 0.23 -16.93
CA PRO A 44 10.64 -1.17 -17.05
C PRO A 44 11.55 -2.12 -16.26
N THR A 45 12.68 -1.65 -15.75
CA THR A 45 13.56 -2.43 -14.87
C THR A 45 13.18 -2.32 -13.39
N TYR A 46 12.25 -1.42 -13.04
CA TYR A 46 11.71 -1.31 -11.70
C TYR A 46 10.99 -2.61 -11.29
N GLN A 47 11.44 -3.19 -10.18
CA GLN A 47 10.78 -4.33 -9.55
C GLN A 47 10.28 -3.92 -8.15
N PRO A 48 8.96 -3.92 -7.91
CA PRO A 48 8.45 -3.62 -6.59
C PRO A 48 8.90 -4.72 -5.63
N MET A 49 9.60 -4.33 -4.55
CA MET A 49 9.98 -5.28 -3.51
C MET A 49 8.71 -5.87 -2.87
N PRO A 50 8.63 -7.20 -2.68
CA PRO A 50 7.48 -7.81 -2.02
C PRO A 50 7.31 -7.21 -0.62
N PRO A 51 6.07 -7.00 -0.15
CA PRO A 51 5.84 -6.58 1.22
C PRO A 51 6.48 -7.61 2.15
N THR A 52 7.51 -7.20 2.89
CA THR A 52 8.02 -8.04 3.99
C THR A 52 6.86 -8.26 4.95
N PRO A 53 6.50 -9.51 5.29
CA PRO A 53 5.52 -9.77 6.31
C PRO A 53 6.04 -9.09 7.59
N GLN A 54 5.32 -8.08 8.08
CA GLN A 54 5.55 -7.61 9.44
C GLN A 54 5.07 -8.73 10.35
N THR A 55 5.96 -9.68 10.67
CA THR A 55 5.75 -10.58 11.80
C THR A 55 5.56 -9.69 13.00
N ARG A 56 4.33 -9.62 13.50
CA ARG A 56 3.99 -9.00 14.78
C ARG A 56 4.98 -9.60 15.78
N LYS A 57 5.98 -8.84 16.21
CA LYS A 57 6.86 -9.28 17.30
C LYS A 57 5.97 -9.32 18.53
N SER A 58 5.36 -10.48 18.77
CA SER A 58 4.80 -10.84 20.06
C SER A 58 5.99 -10.88 21.01
N HIS A 59 6.31 -9.75 21.63
CA HIS A 59 7.14 -9.72 22.82
C HIS A 59 6.35 -10.41 23.93
N SER A 60 6.41 -11.75 23.93
CA SER A 60 6.15 -12.53 25.13
C SER A 60 7.35 -12.31 26.04
N SER A 61 7.21 -11.37 26.97
CA SER A 61 8.12 -11.30 28.13
C SER A 61 7.86 -12.56 28.98
N PRO A 62 8.88 -13.39 29.28
CA PRO A 62 8.75 -14.46 30.26
C PRO A 62 9.17 -13.95 31.64
N GLY A 63 8.40 -14.33 32.66
CA GLY A 63 8.82 -14.40 34.07
C GLY A 63 8.77 -13.10 34.85
#